data_AF-A0A0J8U4C0-F1
#
_entry.id   AF-A0A0J8U4C0-F1
#
_cell.length_a   1.000
_cell.length_b   1.000
_cell.length_c   1.000
_cell.angle_alpha   90.00
_cell.angle_beta   90.00
_cell.angle_gamma   90.00
#
_symmetry.space_group_name_H-M   'P 1'
#
loop_
_entity.id
_entity.type
_entity.pdbx_description
1 polymer ?
#
loop_
_entity_poly.entity_id
_entity_poly.type
_entity_poly.pdbx_seq_one_letter_code
_entity_poly.pdbx_strand_id
1 'polypeptide(L)'
;MPIPITANERGFHQYGDDVATTYGEKVAVYESSAAKGPHCWLRIFDDGRSQVRYHQGASIAAHLNVEQATAIRDRIDAWLNEIPTRWATV
;
A
#
# COMPACT_ATOMS: atom_id res chain seq x y z
N MET A 1 -1.52 -17.49 -4.08
CA MET A 1 -2.91 -17.15 -4.48
C MET A 1 -2.89 -15.71 -5.00
N PRO A 2 -3.70 -15.37 -6.03
CA PRO A 2 -3.72 -14.00 -6.54
C PRO A 2 -4.13 -13.01 -5.44
N ILE A 3 -3.48 -11.85 -5.38
CA ILE A 3 -3.83 -10.78 -4.46
C ILE A 3 -5.18 -10.18 -4.88
N PRO A 4 -6.18 -10.11 -4.00
CA PRO A 4 -7.45 -9.45 -4.31
C PRO A 4 -7.23 -7.98 -4.65
N ILE A 5 -7.91 -7.47 -5.66
CA ILE A 5 -7.85 -6.06 -6.06
C ILE A 5 -9.24 -5.45 -5.88
N THR A 6 -9.33 -4.39 -5.08
CA THR A 6 -10.59 -3.70 -4.81
C THR A 6 -10.48 -2.24 -5.27
N ALA A 7 -11.54 -1.71 -5.88
CA ALA A 7 -11.58 -0.31 -6.30
C ALA A 7 -12.31 0.53 -5.24
N ASN A 8 -11.79 1.72 -4.94
CA ASN A 8 -12.54 2.71 -4.17
C ASN A 8 -13.60 3.41 -5.03
N GLU A 9 -14.43 4.26 -4.41
CA GLU A 9 -15.51 5.00 -5.09
C GLU A 9 -15.04 5.88 -6.26
N ARG A 10 -13.75 6.26 -6.27
CA ARG A 10 -13.14 7.06 -7.33
C ARG A 10 -12.42 6.21 -8.38
N GLY A 11 -12.54 4.88 -8.30
CA GLY A 11 -11.97 3.92 -9.24
C GLY A 11 -10.52 3.54 -9.00
N PHE A 12 -9.85 4.06 -7.97
CA PHE A 12 -8.46 3.71 -7.68
C PHE A 12 -8.36 2.37 -6.95
N HIS A 13 -7.40 1.55 -7.38
CA HIS A 13 -7.24 0.19 -6.88
C HIS A 13 -6.45 0.12 -5.56
N GLN A 14 -6.87 -0.78 -4.67
CA GLN A 14 -6.13 -1.27 -3.52
C GLN A 14 -5.76 -2.74 -3.74
N TYR A 15 -4.55 -3.11 -3.33
CA TYR A 15 -3.96 -4.43 -3.59
C TYR A 15 -3.89 -5.21 -2.27
N GLY A 16 -4.87 -6.08 -2.07
CA GLY A 16 -5.04 -6.89 -0.86
C GLY A 16 -5.45 -6.08 0.37
N ASP A 17 -5.68 -6.81 1.47
CA ASP A 17 -5.92 -6.20 2.78
C ASP A 17 -4.64 -5.54 3.32
N ASP A 18 -4.81 -4.62 4.26
CA ASP A 18 -3.68 -4.00 4.95
C ASP A 18 -2.83 -5.04 5.68
N VAL A 19 -1.51 -4.87 5.63
CA VAL A 19 -0.58 -5.71 6.39
C VAL A 19 -0.36 -5.07 7.76
N ALA A 20 -0.90 -5.69 8.80
CA ALA A 20 -0.62 -5.29 10.17
C ALA A 20 0.83 -5.62 10.54
N THR A 21 1.55 -4.62 11.04
CA THR A 21 2.92 -4.78 11.53
C THR A 21 2.89 -5.33 12.96
N THR A 22 4.06 -5.77 13.43
CA THR A 22 4.24 -6.22 14.82
C THR A 22 4.12 -5.07 15.83
N TYR A 23 4.19 -3.82 15.38
CA TYR A 23 4.22 -2.62 16.21
C TYR A 23 2.92 -1.80 16.17
N GLY A 24 1.87 -2.34 15.54
CA GLY A 24 0.53 -1.73 15.51
C GLY A 24 0.29 -0.84 14.29
N GLU A 25 1.30 -0.57 13.47
CA GLU A 25 1.06 0.10 12.19
C GLU A 25 0.37 -0.84 11.20
N LYS A 26 -0.22 -0.23 10.17
CA LYS A 26 -0.72 -0.93 8.99
C LYS A 26 -0.04 -0.39 7.75
N VAL A 27 0.33 -1.30 6.86
CA VAL A 27 0.90 -0.98 5.56
C VAL A 27 -0.08 -1.35 4.45
N ALA A 28 -0.44 -0.39 3.61
CA ALA A 28 -1.34 -0.57 2.48
C ALA A 28 -0.67 -0.16 1.16
N VAL A 29 -0.97 -0.91 0.09
CA VAL A 29 -0.54 -0.61 -1.29
C VAL A 29 -1.77 -0.23 -2.09
N TYR A 30 -1.76 0.96 -2.69
CA TYR A 30 -2.87 1.47 -3.51
C TYR A 30 -2.40 2.33 -4.67
N GLU A 31 -3.21 2.41 -5.70
CA GLU A 31 -2.99 3.26 -6.87
C GLU A 31 -3.02 4.75 -6.48
N SER A 32 -2.12 5.52 -7.09
CA SER A 32 -2.03 6.94 -6.82
C SER A 32 -3.12 7.73 -7.54
N SER A 33 -3.97 8.37 -6.74
CA SER A 33 -4.94 9.35 -7.25
C SER A 33 -4.37 10.73 -7.57
N ALA A 34 -3.08 10.95 -7.31
CA ALA A 34 -2.44 12.25 -7.39
C ALA A 34 -1.44 12.37 -8.56
N ALA A 35 -1.19 11.29 -9.29
CA ALA A 35 -0.18 11.25 -10.33
C ALA A 35 -0.80 11.24 -11.74
N LYS A 36 -0.08 11.81 -12.72
CA LYS A 36 -0.46 11.82 -14.15
C LYS A 36 -0.09 10.52 -14.89
N GLY A 37 0.43 9.53 -14.17
CA GLY A 37 0.94 8.27 -14.72
C GLY A 37 0.95 7.20 -13.64
N PRO A 38 1.35 5.95 -13.96
CA PRO A 38 1.26 4.83 -13.04
C PRO A 38 2.18 5.01 -11.85
N HIS A 39 1.59 5.33 -10.70
CA HIS A 39 2.28 5.39 -9.42
C HIS A 39 1.42 4.64 -8.40
N CYS A 40 2.06 4.00 -7.43
CA CYS A 40 1.39 3.49 -6.24
C CYS A 40 1.86 4.25 -5.00
N TRP A 41 1.01 4.28 -4.00
CA TRP A 41 1.36 4.63 -2.65
C TRP A 41 1.68 3.37 -1.85
N LEU A 42 2.69 3.49 -1.00
CA LEU A 42 2.91 2.61 0.14
C LEU A 42 2.60 3.43 1.39
N ARG A 43 1.39 3.29 1.93
CA ARG A 43 0.99 4.08 3.10
C ARG A 43 1.21 3.27 4.36
N ILE A 44 1.88 3.90 5.29
CA ILE A 44 2.03 3.44 6.65
C ILE A 44 1.15 4.35 7.49
N PHE A 45 0.20 3.79 8.21
CA PHE A 45 -0.63 4.54 9.14
C PHE A 45 -0.73 3.82 10.48
N ASP A 46 -0.84 4.63 11.51
CA ASP A 46 -0.93 4.19 12.90
C ASP A 46 -2.38 3.79 13.20
N ASP A 47 -2.59 2.65 13.87
CA ASP A 47 -3.90 2.26 14.37
C ASP A 47 -4.28 2.97 15.69
N GLY A 48 -3.44 3.92 16.13
CA GLY A 48 -3.61 4.70 17.34
C GLY A 48 -2.95 4.07 18.57
N ARG A 49 -2.22 2.96 18.41
CA ARG A 49 -1.41 2.35 19.49
C ARG A 49 0.00 2.91 19.54
N SER A 50 0.51 3.44 18.43
CA SER A 50 1.76 4.18 18.44
C SER A 50 1.47 5.65 18.85
N GLN A 51 2.29 6.18 19.74
CA GLN A 51 2.22 7.60 20.15
C GLN A 51 2.97 8.49 19.15
N VAL A 52 3.38 7.95 18.00
CA VAL A 52 4.19 8.67 17.02
C VAL A 52 3.29 9.60 16.22
N ARG A 53 3.09 10.79 16.79
CA ARG A 53 2.56 11.94 16.05
C ARG A 53 3.46 12.15 14.82
N TYR A 54 2.85 12.06 13.63
CA TYR A 54 3.44 12.47 12.36
C TYR A 54 3.76 13.98 12.40
N HIS A 55 4.81 14.37 13.10
CA HIS A 55 5.34 15.73 13.06
C HIS A 55 6.13 15.91 11.76
N GLN A 56 6.13 17.12 11.21
CA GLN A 56 6.98 17.45 10.06
C GLN A 56 8.44 17.11 10.41
N GLY A 57 9.04 16.16 9.69
CA GLY A 57 10.39 15.64 9.95
C GLY A 57 10.45 14.26 10.61
N ALA A 58 9.32 13.64 10.97
CA ALA A 58 9.30 12.25 11.44
C ALA A 58 9.51 11.26 10.29
N SER A 59 10.42 10.29 10.46
CA SER A 59 10.60 9.19 9.51
C SER A 59 9.36 8.29 9.53
N ILE A 60 8.64 8.22 8.40
CA ILE A 60 7.52 7.29 8.21
C ILE A 60 8.10 5.95 7.79
N ALA A 61 8.24 5.01 8.73
CA ALA A 61 8.78 3.68 8.49
C ALA A 61 7.98 2.62 9.25
N ALA A 62 7.81 1.45 8.63
CA ALA A 62 7.23 0.27 9.25
C ALA A 62 8.35 -0.73 9.57
N HIS A 63 8.35 -1.30 10.78
CA HIS A 63 9.27 -2.36 11.14
C HIS A 63 8.65 -3.72 10.79
N LEU A 64 9.24 -4.42 9.81
CA LEU A 64 8.67 -5.61 9.20
C LEU A 64 9.48 -6.86 9.56
N ASN A 65 8.77 -7.95 9.85
CA ASN A 65 9.36 -9.29 9.77
C ASN A 65 9.31 -9.82 8.33
N VAL A 66 9.89 -11.00 8.08
CA VAL A 66 9.98 -11.61 6.73
C VAL A 66 8.61 -11.86 6.11
N GLU A 67 7.65 -12.32 6.91
CA GLU A 67 6.29 -12.61 6.44
C GLU A 67 5.57 -11.32 5.99
N GLN A 68 5.66 -10.27 6.81
CA GLN A 68 5.07 -8.95 6.51
C GLN A 68 5.72 -8.31 5.29
N ALA A 69 7.06 -8.37 5.19
CA ALA A 69 7.79 -7.88 4.02
C ALA A 69 7.40 -8.64 2.74
N THR A 70 7.24 -9.96 2.84
CA THR A 70 6.77 -10.80 1.73
C THR A 70 5.35 -10.43 1.32
N ALA A 71 4.44 -10.28 2.28
CA ALA A 71 3.06 -9.89 2.02
C ALA A 71 2.95 -8.52 1.32
N ILE A 72 3.80 -7.56 1.69
CA ILE A 72 3.85 -6.24 1.04
C ILE A 72 4.43 -6.36 -0.37
N ARG A 73 5.53 -7.13 -0.55
CA ARG A 73 6.13 -7.38 -1.87
C ARG A 73 5.10 -7.98 -2.83
N ASP A 74 4.38 -9.01 -2.40
CA ASP A 74 3.41 -9.69 -3.27
C ASP A 74 2.28 -8.75 -3.73
N ARG A 75 1.91 -7.74 -2.92
CA ARG A 75 0.94 -6.69 -3.30
C ARG A 75 1.53 -5.69 -4.29
N ILE A 76 2.81 -5.33 -4.13
CA ILE A 76 3.52 -4.50 -5.11
C ILE A 76 3.64 -5.25 -6.44
N ASP A 77 3.94 -6.55 -6.41
CA ASP A 77 4.00 -7.39 -7.61
C ASP A 77 2.62 -7.45 -8.30
N ALA A 78 1.53 -7.53 -7.54
CA ALA A 78 0.18 -7.46 -8.10
C ALA A 78 -0.09 -6.13 -8.82
N TRP A 79 0.31 -5.00 -8.24
CA TRP A 79 0.24 -3.68 -8.90
C TRP A 79 1.07 -3.64 -10.19
N LEU A 80 2.35 -4.05 -10.11
CA LEU A 80 3.26 -4.06 -11.26
C LEU A 80 2.72 -4.91 -12.43
N ASN A 81 2.07 -6.03 -12.12
CA ASN A 81 1.47 -6.91 -13.13
C ASN A 81 0.18 -6.35 -13.74
N GLU A 82 -0.62 -5.59 -12.97
CA GLU A 82 -1.90 -5.03 -13.46
C GLU A 82 -1.68 -3.78 -14.34
N ILE A 83 -0.73 -2.92 -13.96
CA ILE A 83 -0.58 -1.58 -14.54
C ILE A 83 -0.45 -1.54 -16.06
N PRO A 84 0.34 -2.40 -16.73
CA PRO A 84 0.47 -2.36 -18.18
C PRO A 84 -0.88 -2.47 -18.90
N THR A 85 -1.75 -3.38 -18.45
CA THR A 85 -3.08 -3.57 -19.04
C THR A 85 -4.01 -2.43 -18.67
N ARG A 86 -4.00 -2.01 -17.40
CA ARG A 86 -4.87 -0.96 -16.87
C ARG A 86 -4.66 0.40 -17.55
N TRP A 87 -3.40 0.75 -17.82
CA TRP A 87 -3.02 2.03 -18.42
C TRP A 87 -2.86 1.98 -19.94
N ALA A 88 -2.96 0.81 -20.58
CA ALA A 88 -2.97 0.72 -22.05
C ALA A 88 -4.26 1.26 -22.68
N THR A 89 -5.33 1.40 -21.90
CA THR A 89 -6.67 1.84 -22.35
C THR A 89 -7.02 3.27 -21.95
N VAL A 90 -6.08 4.03 -21.38
CA VAL A 90 -6.29 5.42 -20.93
C VAL A 90 -5.76 6.40 -21.97
#